data_AF-F1KW43-F1
#
_entry.id   AF-F1KW43-F1
#
_cell.length_a   1.000
_cell.length_b   1.000
_cell.length_c   1.000
_cell.angle_alpha   90.00
_cell.angle_beta   90.00
_cell.angle_gamma   90.00
#
_symmetry.space_group_name_H-M   'P 1'
#
loop_
_entity.id
_entity.type
_entity.pdbx_description
1 polymer ?
#
loop_
_entity_poly.entity_id
_entity_poly.type
_entity_poly.pdbx_seq_one_letter_code
_entity_poly.pdbx_strand_id
1 'polypeptide(L)'
;MSLTNKTNTMSCKAEEIKEERMKQYKNIGKHEELRRRRAECSVELRKQKRENEMMKRRNVDLSEQFESEDSSNEQKLESLSKDGTPKLTVSEAVVILQNNPSVEQMRCCFEAIRRLLSRSKTPPIDEVIKSGLVTALVQALSVSDEKVQFEAAWGITNIVSGTTEQTVAVVNEGALPPLVQLCYSKNKALAEQALWAMANVIGDSAQLRDQAVECGVLEALDYVVGKVEELSEEFARTIAWTYSNICRHKKPSLSIAVLRRLAPAIVKLLSHKDNPVRQDACWALSYLTDGSDEQIKVAGDANCMPALMPLVQSGNDAEVAPAIRVFGNFATGSDDLTQMVVDAGVLECIDHVIRSAKSLSIEKECCWLLSNVIAGTHAQIQAVLDARLLPTIFTALRDGDFRSKFEASWAVSNLAHGGSSAQVMELSNDEYITVLCNLLDVPNADFICNLLDTLFIVLKTAQNLYPDRLKQIEDSVESSGGLDRLEMLQENENTRVYEWSYKIIEQFFTDEADEQIDDEIPDDQPINF
;
A
#
# COMPACT_ATOMS: atom_id res chain seq x y z
N MET A 1 -44.09 -38.68 -21.85
CA MET A 1 -42.83 -38.36 -21.15
C MET A 1 -42.26 -37.01 -21.63
N SER A 2 -43.00 -35.90 -21.52
CA SER A 2 -42.55 -34.59 -22.04
C SER A 2 -42.87 -33.40 -21.12
N LEU A 3 -43.16 -33.66 -19.84
CA LEU A 3 -43.45 -32.59 -18.87
C LEU A 3 -42.52 -32.61 -17.64
N THR A 4 -41.75 -33.68 -17.43
CA THR A 4 -40.84 -33.81 -16.28
C THR A 4 -39.41 -33.30 -16.53
N ASN A 5 -38.99 -33.07 -17.79
CA ASN A 5 -37.62 -32.61 -18.10
C ASN A 5 -37.48 -31.08 -18.22
N LYS A 6 -38.58 -30.32 -18.33
CA LYS A 6 -38.53 -28.84 -18.39
C LYS A 6 -38.44 -28.18 -17.01
N THR A 7 -38.93 -28.85 -15.97
CA THR A 7 -38.89 -28.33 -14.59
C THR A 7 -37.49 -28.44 -13.97
N ASN A 8 -36.75 -29.52 -14.22
CA ASN A 8 -35.38 -29.67 -13.71
C ASN A 8 -34.37 -28.75 -14.40
N THR A 9 -34.53 -28.44 -15.69
CA THR A 9 -33.65 -27.48 -16.40
C THR A 9 -33.95 -26.03 -16.07
N MET A 10 -35.18 -25.68 -15.67
CA MET A 10 -35.49 -24.34 -15.15
C MET A 10 -35.02 -24.16 -13.70
N SER A 11 -35.06 -25.20 -12.87
CA SER A 11 -34.57 -25.14 -11.48
C SER A 11 -33.05 -24.93 -11.42
N CYS A 12 -32.28 -25.67 -12.23
CA CYS A 12 -30.82 -25.55 -12.29
C CYS A 12 -30.37 -24.18 -12.82
N LYS A 13 -31.07 -23.63 -13.83
CA LYS A 13 -30.81 -22.27 -14.33
C LYS A 13 -31.22 -21.18 -13.34
N ALA A 14 -32.27 -21.40 -12.55
CA ALA A 14 -32.67 -20.46 -11.51
C ALA A 14 -31.68 -20.43 -10.34
N GLU A 15 -31.07 -21.57 -10.00
CA GLU A 15 -29.98 -21.66 -9.03
C GLU A 15 -28.67 -21.02 -9.55
N GLU A 16 -28.29 -21.26 -10.81
CA GLU A 16 -27.15 -20.59 -11.45
C GLU A 16 -27.33 -19.06 -11.53
N ILE A 17 -28.54 -18.57 -11.85
CA ILE A 17 -28.86 -17.13 -11.86
C ILE A 17 -28.85 -16.54 -10.43
N LYS A 18 -29.19 -17.34 -9.41
CA LYS A 18 -29.16 -16.92 -8.01
C LYS A 18 -27.72 -16.88 -7.49
N GLU A 19 -26.86 -17.82 -7.90
CA GLU A 19 -25.41 -17.79 -7.65
C GLU A 19 -24.71 -16.66 -8.42
N GLU A 20 -25.09 -16.37 -9.66
CA GLU A 20 -24.59 -15.21 -10.43
C GLU A 20 -25.07 -13.88 -9.83
N ARG A 21 -26.29 -13.80 -9.28
CA ARG A 21 -26.75 -12.65 -8.48
C ARG A 21 -26.00 -12.54 -7.16
N MET A 22 -25.67 -13.65 -6.50
CA MET A 22 -24.85 -13.65 -5.29
C MET A 22 -23.41 -13.16 -5.55
N LYS A 23 -22.84 -13.50 -6.70
CA LYS A 23 -21.53 -12.97 -7.14
C LYS A 23 -21.55 -11.48 -7.55
N GLN A 24 -22.72 -10.84 -7.61
CA GLN A 24 -22.85 -9.43 -7.98
C GLN A 24 -22.92 -8.47 -6.77
N TYR A 25 -22.87 -8.95 -5.53
CA TYR A 25 -23.12 -8.09 -4.36
C TYR A 25 -22.02 -7.07 -4.03
N LYS A 26 -20.83 -7.11 -4.66
CA LYS A 26 -19.87 -5.99 -4.61
C LYS A 26 -20.22 -4.79 -5.54
N ASN A 27 -21.34 -4.79 -6.27
CA ASN A 27 -21.55 -3.83 -7.38
C ASN A 27 -22.66 -2.77 -7.21
N ILE A 28 -23.24 -2.57 -6.03
CA ILE A 28 -24.30 -1.54 -5.85
C ILE A 28 -23.72 -0.11 -5.71
N GLY A 29 -22.38 0.05 -5.63
CA GLY A 29 -21.70 1.35 -5.49
C GLY A 29 -20.98 1.92 -6.73
N LYS A 30 -21.18 1.37 -7.93
CA LYS A 30 -20.33 1.63 -9.13
C LYS A 30 -20.06 3.11 -9.45
N HIS A 31 -21.00 4.02 -9.17
CA HIS A 31 -20.84 5.44 -9.51
C HIS A 31 -20.02 6.25 -8.50
N GLU A 32 -20.00 5.82 -7.24
CA GLU A 32 -19.13 6.36 -6.18
C GLU A 32 -17.77 5.65 -6.18
N GLU A 33 -17.74 4.36 -6.50
CA GLU A 33 -16.51 3.60 -6.69
C GLU A 33 -15.69 4.04 -7.93
N LEU A 34 -16.36 4.51 -8.99
CA LEU A 34 -15.71 5.18 -10.12
C LEU A 34 -15.17 6.58 -9.74
N ARG A 35 -15.80 7.27 -8.78
CA ARG A 35 -15.28 8.53 -8.20
C ARG A 35 -14.10 8.27 -7.26
N ARG A 36 -14.17 7.20 -6.45
CA ARG A 36 -13.08 6.64 -5.64
C ARG A 36 -11.86 6.34 -6.50
N ARG A 37 -11.99 5.56 -7.58
CA ARG A 37 -10.86 5.28 -8.51
C ARG A 37 -10.24 6.54 -9.11
N ARG A 38 -11.02 7.61 -9.34
CA ARG A 38 -10.51 8.90 -9.85
C ARG A 38 -9.82 9.74 -8.77
N ALA A 39 -10.37 9.78 -7.56
CA ALA A 39 -9.76 10.47 -6.41
C ALA A 39 -8.50 9.74 -5.93
N GLU A 40 -8.55 8.41 -5.82
CA GLU A 40 -7.42 7.51 -5.56
C GLU A 40 -6.32 7.70 -6.60
N CYS A 41 -6.62 7.82 -7.90
CA CYS A 41 -5.61 8.10 -8.92
C CYS A 41 -4.84 9.41 -8.67
N SER A 42 -5.51 10.46 -8.18
CA SER A 42 -4.89 11.74 -7.84
C SER A 42 -4.10 11.73 -6.52
N VAL A 43 -4.55 10.94 -5.54
CA VAL A 43 -3.86 10.68 -4.27
C VAL A 43 -2.67 9.75 -4.50
N GLU A 44 -2.78 8.80 -5.42
CA GLU A 44 -1.77 7.84 -5.84
C GLU A 44 -0.58 8.53 -6.51
N LEU A 45 -0.82 9.55 -7.34
CA LEU A 45 0.27 10.39 -7.88
C LEU A 45 1.04 11.12 -6.77
N ARG A 46 0.36 11.53 -5.69
CA ARG A 46 0.99 12.16 -4.50
C ARG A 46 1.66 11.13 -3.59
N LYS A 47 1.10 9.93 -3.50
CA LYS A 47 1.61 8.78 -2.75
C LYS A 47 2.89 8.24 -3.41
N GLN A 48 2.89 8.04 -4.73
CA GLN A 48 4.08 7.70 -5.50
C GLN A 48 5.16 8.77 -5.35
N LYS A 49 4.81 10.07 -5.38
CA LYS A 49 5.79 11.13 -5.14
C LYS A 49 6.38 11.06 -3.72
N ARG A 50 5.56 10.81 -2.70
CA ARG A 50 5.99 10.70 -1.29
C ARG A 50 6.76 9.41 -1.00
N GLU A 51 6.35 8.27 -1.57
CA GLU A 51 7.05 6.98 -1.50
C GLU A 51 8.38 7.06 -2.25
N ASN A 52 8.43 7.70 -3.43
CA ASN A 52 9.67 7.98 -4.14
C ASN A 52 10.59 8.92 -3.33
N GLU A 53 10.07 9.95 -2.66
CA GLU A 53 10.86 10.83 -1.79
C GLU A 53 11.36 10.11 -0.52
N MET A 54 10.53 9.26 0.09
CA MET A 54 10.90 8.45 1.25
C MET A 54 11.93 7.37 0.90
N MET A 55 11.79 6.73 -0.26
CA MET A 55 12.75 5.74 -0.75
C MET A 55 14.02 6.38 -1.29
N LYS A 56 13.98 7.60 -1.86
CA LYS A 56 15.20 8.38 -2.14
C LYS A 56 15.95 8.68 -0.84
N ARG A 57 15.25 9.01 0.25
CA ARG A 57 15.87 9.16 1.58
C ARG A 57 16.39 7.83 2.13
N ARG A 58 15.71 6.71 1.91
CA ARG A 58 16.21 5.36 2.26
C ARG A 58 17.38 4.90 1.39
N ASN A 59 17.43 5.26 0.10
CA ASN A 59 18.59 5.03 -0.75
C ASN A 59 19.80 5.80 -0.23
N VAL A 60 19.58 7.05 0.23
CA VAL A 60 20.60 7.84 0.90
C VAL A 60 20.98 7.21 2.24
N ASP A 61 20.05 6.82 3.11
CA ASP A 61 20.36 6.17 4.40
C ASP A 61 21.02 4.79 4.24
N LEU A 62 20.60 3.96 3.28
CA LEU A 62 21.26 2.69 2.95
C LEU A 62 22.66 2.99 2.40
N SER A 63 22.79 3.90 1.43
CA SER A 63 24.11 4.33 0.96
C SER A 63 24.97 4.87 2.09
N GLU A 64 24.42 5.62 3.04
CA GLU A 64 25.12 6.15 4.21
C GLU A 64 25.43 5.07 5.25
N GLN A 65 24.61 4.02 5.40
CA GLN A 65 24.87 2.89 6.30
C GLN A 65 25.99 2.01 5.75
N PHE A 66 25.88 1.62 4.48
CA PHE A 66 26.91 0.87 3.75
C PHE A 66 28.19 1.68 3.60
N GLU A 67 28.09 2.97 3.27
CA GLU A 67 29.24 3.88 3.32
C GLU A 67 29.71 4.03 4.76
N SER A 68 28.89 4.11 5.80
CA SER A 68 29.42 4.31 7.17
C SER A 68 30.17 3.10 7.72
N GLU A 69 29.83 1.87 7.35
CA GLU A 69 30.58 0.68 7.81
C GLU A 69 31.89 0.50 7.03
N ASP A 70 31.88 0.73 5.71
CA ASP A 70 33.11 0.65 4.90
C ASP A 70 33.96 1.92 5.04
N SER A 71 33.35 3.10 5.14
CA SER A 71 33.98 4.41 5.46
C SER A 71 34.40 4.49 6.92
N SER A 72 33.80 3.82 7.89
CA SER A 72 34.36 3.82 9.26
C SER A 72 35.59 2.91 9.37
N ASN A 73 35.64 1.81 8.64
CA ASN A 73 36.84 1.00 8.45
C ASN A 73 37.90 1.74 7.61
N GLU A 74 37.51 2.38 6.51
CA GLU A 74 38.40 3.20 5.64
C GLU A 74 38.83 4.51 6.32
N GLN A 75 38.01 5.22 7.08
CA GLN A 75 38.39 6.43 7.85
C GLN A 75 39.32 6.07 9.01
N LYS A 76 39.15 4.90 9.65
CA LYS A 76 40.15 4.37 10.59
C LYS A 76 41.47 4.08 9.87
N LEU A 77 41.42 3.46 8.68
CA LEU A 77 42.61 3.17 7.88
C LEU A 77 43.28 4.45 7.33
N GLU A 78 42.51 5.45 6.91
CA GLU A 78 42.95 6.75 6.38
C GLU A 78 43.49 7.66 7.49
N SER A 79 42.95 7.60 8.71
CA SER A 79 43.52 8.29 9.88
C SER A 79 44.92 7.77 10.25
N LEU A 80 45.23 6.52 9.86
CA LEU A 80 46.54 5.89 10.03
C LEU A 80 47.45 6.10 8.81
N SER A 81 46.91 6.33 7.61
CA SER A 81 47.68 6.66 6.40
C SER A 81 47.65 8.17 6.10
N LYS A 82 48.43 8.93 6.87
CA LYS A 82 48.84 10.31 6.52
C LYS A 82 49.87 10.31 5.39
N ASP A 83 49.53 9.76 4.22
CA ASP A 83 50.41 9.90 3.06
C ASP A 83 49.68 10.48 1.85
N GLY A 84 50.30 11.50 1.28
CA GLY A 84 49.78 12.37 0.24
C GLY A 84 49.72 11.69 -1.12
N THR A 85 48.88 10.66 -1.27
CA THR A 85 48.58 10.09 -2.59
C THR A 85 47.93 11.18 -3.46
N PRO A 86 48.53 11.56 -4.60
CA PRO A 86 47.92 12.52 -5.51
C PRO A 86 46.53 12.02 -5.93
N LYS A 87 45.53 12.89 -5.82
CA LYS A 87 44.17 12.57 -6.26
C LYS A 87 44.18 12.40 -7.78
N LEU A 88 44.06 11.16 -8.24
CA LEU A 88 43.95 10.84 -9.66
C LEU A 88 42.74 11.57 -10.26
N THR A 89 42.97 12.39 -11.27
CA THR A 89 41.93 13.10 -12.02
C THR A 89 41.28 12.18 -13.06
N VAL A 90 40.08 12.54 -13.53
CA VAL A 90 39.37 11.82 -14.60
C VAL A 90 40.26 11.67 -15.84
N SER A 91 40.93 12.76 -16.25
CA SER A 91 41.84 12.76 -17.41
C SER A 91 43.02 11.80 -17.24
N GLU A 92 43.62 11.74 -16.05
CA GLU A 92 44.72 10.80 -15.77
C GLU A 92 44.24 9.35 -15.77
N ALA A 93 43.05 9.09 -15.22
CA ALA A 93 42.45 7.76 -15.25
C ALA A 93 42.23 7.26 -16.68
N VAL A 94 41.72 8.13 -17.58
CA VAL A 94 41.57 7.80 -19.01
C VAL A 94 42.92 7.44 -19.63
N VAL A 95 43.96 8.24 -19.37
CA VAL A 95 45.30 7.98 -19.93
C VAL A 95 45.87 6.65 -19.42
N ILE A 96 45.70 6.31 -18.14
CA ILE A 96 46.20 5.04 -17.61
C ILE A 96 45.45 3.87 -18.24
N LEU A 97 44.11 3.93 -18.31
CA LEU A 97 43.28 2.84 -18.80
C LEU A 97 43.41 2.59 -20.31
N GLN A 98 43.78 3.62 -21.10
CA GLN A 98 44.04 3.49 -22.53
C GLN A 98 45.41 2.88 -22.87
N ASN A 99 46.35 2.85 -21.92
CA ASN A 99 47.74 2.46 -22.15
C ASN A 99 48.05 1.03 -21.67
N ASN A 100 47.22 0.06 -22.06
CA ASN A 100 47.36 -1.37 -21.72
C ASN A 100 47.72 -1.59 -20.23
N PRO A 101 46.83 -1.16 -19.31
CA PRO A 101 47.14 -1.13 -17.88
C PRO A 101 47.36 -2.52 -17.31
N SER A 102 48.27 -2.64 -16.34
CA SER A 102 48.35 -3.82 -15.48
C SER A 102 47.12 -3.94 -14.58
N VAL A 103 46.89 -5.14 -14.01
CA VAL A 103 45.79 -5.38 -13.06
C VAL A 103 45.82 -4.43 -11.88
N GLU A 104 47.01 -4.16 -11.32
CA GLU A 104 47.14 -3.23 -10.19
C GLU A 104 46.86 -1.78 -10.61
N GLN A 105 47.26 -1.37 -11.83
CA GLN A 105 46.90 -0.05 -12.35
C GLN A 105 45.40 0.08 -12.57
N MET A 106 44.73 -0.94 -13.12
CA MET A 106 43.28 -0.96 -13.26
C MET A 106 42.60 -0.81 -11.90
N ARG A 107 43.02 -1.62 -10.91
CA ARG A 107 42.47 -1.59 -9.56
C ARG A 107 42.61 -0.20 -8.92
N CYS A 108 43.83 0.35 -8.89
CA CYS A 108 44.07 1.68 -8.34
C CYS A 108 43.29 2.79 -9.07
N CYS A 109 43.13 2.69 -10.39
CA CYS A 109 42.34 3.64 -11.17
C CYS A 109 40.85 3.56 -10.84
N PHE A 110 40.26 2.37 -10.84
CA PHE A 110 38.84 2.22 -10.54
C PHE A 110 38.51 2.55 -9.09
N GLU A 111 39.40 2.22 -8.15
CA GLU A 111 39.28 2.65 -6.75
C GLU A 111 39.31 4.18 -6.63
N ALA A 112 40.22 4.84 -7.36
CA ALA A 112 40.27 6.30 -7.37
C ALA A 112 39.00 6.93 -7.98
N ILE A 113 38.46 6.34 -9.06
CA ILE A 113 37.18 6.76 -9.67
C ILE A 113 36.03 6.57 -8.68
N ARG A 114 35.91 5.40 -8.04
CA ARG A 114 34.91 5.12 -7.00
C ARG A 114 34.97 6.18 -5.90
N ARG A 115 36.15 6.41 -5.31
CA ARG A 115 36.35 7.40 -4.24
C ARG A 115 36.03 8.82 -4.69
N LEU A 116 36.33 9.18 -5.94
CA LEU A 116 35.95 10.48 -6.51
C LEU A 116 34.42 10.65 -6.53
N LEU A 117 33.68 9.58 -6.83
CA LEU A 117 32.22 9.56 -6.90
C LEU A 117 31.55 9.51 -5.52
N SER A 118 32.19 8.98 -4.47
CA SER A 118 31.63 8.95 -3.10
C SER A 118 31.90 10.22 -2.29
N ARG A 119 33.03 10.91 -2.50
CA ARG A 119 33.50 11.97 -1.59
C ARG A 119 32.80 13.33 -1.70
N SER A 120 32.05 13.57 -2.78
CA SER A 120 31.53 14.91 -3.09
C SER A 120 30.02 14.98 -2.86
N LYS A 121 29.56 16.09 -2.24
CA LYS A 121 28.11 16.42 -2.20
C LYS A 121 27.50 16.56 -3.60
N THR A 122 28.31 16.85 -4.59
CA THR A 122 27.97 16.89 -6.02
C THR A 122 29.02 16.10 -6.79
N PRO A 123 28.89 14.76 -6.87
CA PRO A 123 29.89 13.93 -7.52
C PRO A 123 29.96 14.23 -9.01
N PRO A 124 31.17 14.20 -9.63
CA PRO A 124 31.37 14.57 -11.02
C PRO A 124 30.94 13.44 -11.98
N ILE A 125 29.73 12.89 -11.80
CA ILE A 125 29.20 11.75 -12.56
C ILE A 125 29.19 12.06 -14.07
N ASP A 126 28.71 13.25 -14.46
CA ASP A 126 28.66 13.65 -15.87
C ASP A 126 30.05 13.77 -16.51
N GLU A 127 31.09 14.09 -15.75
CA GLU A 127 32.47 14.15 -16.23
C GLU A 127 33.02 12.74 -16.50
N VAL A 128 32.74 11.79 -15.60
CA VAL A 128 33.07 10.37 -15.76
C VAL A 128 32.34 9.78 -16.98
N ILE A 129 31.08 10.14 -17.21
CA ILE A 129 30.33 9.71 -18.39
C ILE A 129 30.94 10.31 -19.67
N LYS A 130 31.15 11.63 -19.72
CA LYS A 130 31.68 12.32 -20.92
C LYS A 130 33.09 11.90 -21.30
N SER A 131 33.88 11.42 -20.34
CA SER A 131 35.26 10.96 -20.57
C SER A 131 35.35 9.52 -21.12
N GLY A 132 34.23 8.80 -21.24
CA GLY A 132 34.20 7.41 -21.72
C GLY A 132 34.66 6.38 -20.69
N LEU A 133 34.84 6.78 -19.42
CA LEU A 133 35.25 5.87 -18.35
C LEU A 133 34.18 4.83 -18.00
N VAL A 134 32.91 5.09 -18.32
CA VAL A 134 31.82 4.11 -18.13
C VAL A 134 32.08 2.84 -18.95
N THR A 135 32.51 2.98 -20.21
CA THR A 135 32.88 1.83 -21.05
C THR A 135 34.00 1.02 -20.39
N ALA A 136 35.01 1.68 -19.83
CA ALA A 136 36.12 1.01 -19.16
C ALA A 136 35.68 0.29 -17.87
N LEU A 137 34.79 0.90 -17.07
CA LEU A 137 34.18 0.27 -15.90
C LEU A 137 33.37 -0.97 -16.29
N VAL A 138 32.55 -0.90 -17.35
CA VAL A 138 31.76 -2.05 -17.81
C VAL A 138 32.65 -3.19 -18.31
N GLN A 139 33.70 -2.88 -19.07
CA GLN A 139 34.68 -3.88 -19.52
C GLN A 139 35.41 -4.54 -18.35
N ALA A 140 35.72 -3.77 -17.29
CA ALA A 140 36.40 -4.26 -16.10
C ALA A 140 35.60 -5.30 -15.32
N LEU A 141 34.26 -5.32 -15.43
CA LEU A 141 33.41 -6.35 -14.83
C LEU A 141 33.72 -7.77 -15.36
N SER A 142 34.31 -7.87 -16.56
CA SER A 142 34.66 -9.15 -17.19
C SER A 142 36.14 -9.53 -17.03
N VAL A 143 36.94 -8.72 -16.32
CA VAL A 143 38.34 -9.02 -16.04
C VAL A 143 38.44 -10.15 -15.02
N SER A 144 39.48 -10.99 -15.11
CA SER A 144 39.63 -12.17 -14.25
C SER A 144 39.92 -11.87 -12.78
N ASP A 145 40.32 -10.64 -12.45
CA ASP A 145 40.68 -10.24 -11.09
C ASP A 145 39.45 -9.71 -10.33
N GLU A 146 39.07 -10.39 -9.26
CA GLU A 146 37.87 -10.05 -8.47
C GLU A 146 37.94 -8.67 -7.83
N LYS A 147 39.15 -8.14 -7.53
CA LYS A 147 39.28 -6.81 -6.93
C LYS A 147 39.03 -5.72 -7.97
N VAL A 148 39.53 -5.91 -9.19
CA VAL A 148 39.20 -5.03 -10.32
C VAL A 148 37.69 -5.04 -10.60
N GLN A 149 37.07 -6.22 -10.62
CA GLN A 149 35.62 -6.34 -10.79
C GLN A 149 34.84 -5.64 -9.68
N PHE A 150 35.30 -5.76 -8.42
CA PHE A 150 34.66 -5.14 -7.26
C PHE A 150 34.70 -3.62 -7.33
N GLU A 151 35.88 -3.02 -7.56
CA GLU A 151 36.02 -1.56 -7.69
C GLU A 151 35.24 -1.02 -8.89
N ALA A 152 35.19 -1.77 -10.00
CA ALA A 152 34.39 -1.40 -11.16
C ALA A 152 32.89 -1.45 -10.88
N ALA A 153 32.39 -2.52 -10.24
CA ALA A 153 30.99 -2.66 -9.86
C ALA A 153 30.55 -1.57 -8.87
N TRP A 154 31.41 -1.20 -7.93
CA TRP A 154 31.13 -0.11 -6.99
C TRP A 154 31.15 1.25 -7.68
N GLY A 155 32.14 1.52 -8.53
CA GLY A 155 32.15 2.73 -9.38
C GLY A 155 30.86 2.87 -10.19
N ILE A 156 30.38 1.77 -10.79
CA ILE A 156 29.09 1.73 -11.49
C ILE A 156 27.92 2.02 -10.54
N THR A 157 27.90 1.40 -9.35
CA THR A 157 26.84 1.61 -8.34
C THR A 157 26.67 3.08 -7.99
N ASN A 158 27.77 3.82 -7.84
CA ASN A 158 27.75 5.24 -7.55
C ASN A 158 27.20 6.07 -8.72
N ILE A 159 27.47 5.68 -9.97
CA ILE A 159 26.95 6.35 -11.16
C ILE A 159 25.44 6.14 -11.29
N VAL A 160 24.96 4.90 -11.15
CA VAL A 160 23.53 4.54 -11.28
C VAL A 160 22.67 4.99 -10.09
N SER A 161 23.29 5.50 -9.02
CA SER A 161 22.60 6.16 -7.92
C SER A 161 22.24 7.62 -8.22
N GLY A 162 22.66 8.13 -9.38
CA GLY A 162 22.47 9.51 -9.83
C GLY A 162 21.12 9.78 -10.51
N THR A 163 21.14 10.55 -11.60
CA THR A 163 19.92 10.82 -12.40
C THR A 163 19.59 9.68 -13.34
N THR A 164 18.34 9.61 -13.81
CA THR A 164 17.90 8.64 -14.81
C THR A 164 18.78 8.67 -16.08
N GLU A 165 19.22 9.83 -16.54
CA GLU A 165 20.12 9.94 -17.70
C GLU A 165 21.49 9.29 -17.43
N GLN A 166 22.00 9.40 -16.19
CA GLN A 166 23.26 8.79 -15.76
C GLN A 166 23.13 7.27 -15.66
N THR A 167 22.01 6.77 -15.13
CA THR A 167 21.68 5.34 -15.10
C THR A 167 21.55 4.76 -16.51
N VAL A 168 20.84 5.45 -17.40
CA VAL A 168 20.68 5.05 -18.81
C VAL A 168 22.02 5.03 -19.54
N ALA A 169 22.93 5.96 -19.26
CA ALA A 169 24.28 5.95 -19.85
C ALA A 169 25.04 4.66 -19.53
N VAL A 170 24.99 4.18 -18.27
CA VAL A 170 25.60 2.91 -17.86
C VAL A 170 24.95 1.71 -18.55
N VAL A 171 23.62 1.69 -18.64
CA VAL A 171 22.88 0.59 -19.26
C VAL A 171 23.15 0.51 -20.77
N ASN A 172 23.24 1.66 -21.45
CA ASN A 172 23.58 1.74 -22.88
C ASN A 172 24.99 1.23 -23.20
N GLU A 173 25.92 1.32 -22.25
CA GLU A 173 27.27 0.74 -22.37
C GLU A 173 27.29 -0.80 -22.16
N GLY A 174 26.14 -1.42 -21.88
CA GLY A 174 26.01 -2.88 -21.76
C GLY A 174 26.35 -3.43 -20.39
N ALA A 175 26.12 -2.67 -19.31
CA ALA A 175 26.46 -3.10 -17.95
C ALA A 175 25.61 -4.27 -17.41
N LEU A 176 24.38 -4.46 -17.91
CA LEU A 176 23.44 -5.42 -17.30
C LEU A 176 23.91 -6.88 -17.38
N PRO A 177 24.30 -7.45 -18.55
CA PRO A 177 24.75 -8.84 -18.61
C PRO A 177 25.95 -9.17 -17.70
N PRO A 178 27.05 -8.38 -17.66
CA PRO A 178 28.16 -8.69 -16.77
C PRO A 178 27.80 -8.52 -15.29
N LEU A 179 26.95 -7.55 -14.92
CA LEU A 179 26.47 -7.42 -13.54
C LEU A 179 25.63 -8.63 -13.11
N VAL A 180 24.73 -9.13 -13.97
CA VAL A 180 23.98 -10.37 -13.73
C VAL A 180 24.92 -11.56 -13.56
N GLN A 181 25.95 -11.69 -14.40
CA GLN A 181 26.93 -12.76 -14.29
C GLN A 181 27.70 -12.72 -12.96
N LEU A 182 28.05 -11.53 -12.47
CA LEU A 182 28.76 -11.35 -11.19
C LEU A 182 27.92 -11.75 -9.97
N CYS A 183 26.59 -11.72 -10.05
CA CYS A 183 25.71 -12.21 -8.98
C CYS A 183 25.92 -13.71 -8.68
N TYR A 184 26.52 -14.47 -9.60
CA TYR A 184 26.87 -15.88 -9.41
C TYR A 184 28.27 -16.11 -8.82
N SER A 185 29.02 -15.04 -8.54
CA SER A 185 30.38 -15.14 -8.00
C SER A 185 30.42 -15.93 -6.69
N LYS A 186 31.53 -16.66 -6.49
CA LYS A 186 31.82 -17.30 -5.19
C LYS A 186 32.21 -16.27 -4.14
N ASN A 187 32.72 -15.12 -4.58
CA ASN A 187 33.00 -13.99 -3.72
C ASN A 187 31.68 -13.25 -3.42
N LYS A 188 31.18 -13.44 -2.20
CA LYS A 188 29.88 -12.90 -1.76
C LYS A 188 29.84 -11.37 -1.80
N ALA A 189 30.93 -10.70 -1.45
CA ALA A 189 31.01 -9.23 -1.49
C ALA A 189 30.91 -8.70 -2.92
N LEU A 190 31.55 -9.38 -3.89
CA LEU A 190 31.42 -9.04 -5.30
C LEU A 190 30.00 -9.29 -5.85
N ALA A 191 29.40 -10.43 -5.47
CA ALA A 191 28.02 -10.74 -5.87
C ALA A 191 27.02 -9.73 -5.29
N GLU A 192 27.21 -9.32 -4.04
CA GLU A 192 26.42 -8.28 -3.38
C GLU A 192 26.56 -6.93 -4.07
N GLN A 193 27.80 -6.48 -4.33
CA GLN A 193 28.05 -5.20 -5.00
C GLN A 193 27.42 -5.15 -6.41
N ALA A 194 27.50 -6.26 -7.15
CA ALA A 194 26.87 -6.38 -8.46
C ALA A 194 25.34 -6.33 -8.36
N LEU A 195 24.75 -7.01 -7.37
CA LEU A 195 23.30 -6.97 -7.14
C LEU A 195 22.84 -5.58 -6.70
N TRP A 196 23.64 -4.85 -5.92
CA TRP A 196 23.35 -3.49 -5.52
C TRP A 196 23.31 -2.55 -6.73
N ALA A 197 24.32 -2.60 -7.61
CA ALA A 197 24.30 -1.86 -8.87
C ALA A 197 23.01 -2.15 -9.67
N MET A 198 22.66 -3.43 -9.81
CA MET A 198 21.42 -3.86 -10.49
C MET A 198 20.16 -3.33 -9.81
N ALA A 199 20.11 -3.35 -8.48
CA ALA A 199 18.97 -2.88 -7.71
C ALA A 199 18.72 -1.38 -7.87
N ASN A 200 19.78 -0.57 -7.97
CA ASN A 200 19.67 0.85 -8.33
C ASN A 200 19.10 1.03 -9.74
N VAL A 201 19.59 0.27 -10.72
CA VAL A 201 19.08 0.34 -12.11
C VAL A 201 17.59 -0.05 -12.19
N ILE A 202 17.21 -1.16 -11.55
CA ILE A 202 15.81 -1.62 -11.45
C ILE A 202 14.95 -0.55 -10.75
N GLY A 203 15.50 0.06 -9.71
CA GLY A 203 14.88 1.11 -8.94
C GLY A 203 14.83 2.47 -9.64
N ASP A 204 15.33 2.65 -10.85
CA ASP A 204 15.22 3.94 -11.53
C ASP A 204 13.87 4.08 -12.24
N SER A 205 13.54 3.13 -13.12
CA SER A 205 12.32 3.19 -13.93
C SER A 205 11.80 1.81 -14.33
N ALA A 206 10.52 1.73 -14.72
CA ALA A 206 9.90 0.49 -15.17
C ALA A 206 10.59 -0.08 -16.43
N GLN A 207 11.08 0.80 -17.32
CA GLN A 207 11.82 0.42 -18.53
C GLN A 207 13.15 -0.26 -18.17
N LEU A 208 13.90 0.30 -17.22
CA LEU A 208 15.18 -0.26 -16.80
C LEU A 208 15.00 -1.54 -15.97
N ARG A 209 13.93 -1.63 -15.17
CA ARG A 209 13.50 -2.90 -14.56
C ARG A 209 13.27 -3.97 -15.63
N ASP A 210 12.51 -3.67 -16.67
CA ASP A 210 12.16 -4.66 -17.70
C ASP A 210 13.40 -5.11 -18.48
N GLN A 211 14.33 -4.20 -18.79
CA GLN A 211 15.63 -4.56 -19.39
C GLN A 211 16.47 -5.46 -18.47
N ALA A 212 16.49 -5.20 -17.16
CA ALA A 212 17.18 -6.05 -16.20
C ALA A 212 16.56 -7.46 -16.11
N VAL A 213 15.22 -7.55 -16.19
CA VAL A 213 14.49 -8.82 -16.28
C VAL A 213 14.85 -9.57 -17.57
N GLU A 214 14.89 -8.89 -18.72
CA GLU A 214 15.31 -9.46 -20.01
C GLU A 214 16.77 -9.96 -19.99
N CYS A 215 17.64 -9.32 -19.19
CA CYS A 215 19.03 -9.73 -19.02
C CYS A 215 19.23 -10.88 -18.02
N GLY A 216 18.16 -11.43 -17.42
CA GLY A 216 18.24 -12.60 -16.56
C GLY A 216 18.49 -12.32 -15.08
N VAL A 217 18.11 -11.14 -14.58
CA VAL A 217 18.26 -10.82 -13.14
C VAL A 217 17.38 -11.72 -12.25
N LEU A 218 16.28 -12.27 -12.78
CA LEU A 218 15.40 -13.15 -12.02
C LEU A 218 16.08 -14.48 -11.68
N GLU A 219 16.84 -15.05 -12.62
CA GLU A 219 17.66 -16.25 -12.41
C GLU A 219 18.74 -16.00 -11.36
N ALA A 220 19.39 -14.83 -11.43
CA ALA A 220 20.39 -14.44 -10.45
C ALA A 220 19.79 -14.30 -9.05
N LEU A 221 18.59 -13.70 -8.94
CA LEU A 221 17.84 -13.58 -7.69
C LEU A 221 17.46 -14.93 -7.11
N ASP A 222 16.96 -15.87 -7.94
CA ASP A 222 16.65 -17.23 -7.50
C ASP A 222 17.89 -17.93 -6.92
N TYR A 223 19.06 -17.73 -7.55
CA TYR A 223 20.32 -18.29 -7.08
C TYR A 223 20.76 -17.72 -5.72
N VAL A 224 20.73 -16.40 -5.53
CA VAL A 224 21.18 -15.78 -4.28
C VAL A 224 20.18 -15.98 -3.14
N VAL A 225 18.86 -15.89 -3.40
CA VAL A 225 17.83 -16.10 -2.37
C VAL A 225 17.76 -17.56 -1.91
N GLY A 226 18.13 -18.50 -2.80
CA GLY A 226 18.31 -19.91 -2.46
C GLY A 226 19.32 -20.12 -1.35
N LYS A 227 20.31 -19.22 -1.23
CA LYS A 227 21.41 -19.27 -0.25
C LYS A 227 21.30 -18.24 0.86
N VAL A 228 20.20 -17.51 0.97
CA VAL A 228 20.07 -16.33 1.87
C VAL A 228 20.46 -16.61 3.33
N GLU A 229 20.24 -17.83 3.82
CA GLU A 229 20.61 -18.24 5.19
C GLU A 229 22.13 -18.34 5.42
N GLU A 230 22.91 -18.49 4.34
CA GLU A 230 24.37 -18.52 4.36
C GLU A 230 25.01 -17.15 4.08
N LEU A 231 24.22 -16.14 3.73
CA LEU A 231 24.68 -14.81 3.38
C LEU A 231 24.74 -13.90 4.62
N SER A 232 25.44 -12.78 4.50
CA SER A 232 25.43 -11.75 5.55
C SER A 232 24.07 -11.03 5.58
N GLU A 233 23.82 -10.30 6.66
CA GLU A 233 22.58 -9.54 6.80
C GLU A 233 22.52 -8.40 5.77
N GLU A 234 23.66 -7.80 5.44
CA GLU A 234 23.79 -6.76 4.41
C GLU A 234 23.38 -7.29 3.03
N PHE A 235 23.89 -8.45 2.64
CA PHE A 235 23.53 -9.04 1.35
C PHE A 235 22.05 -9.46 1.33
N ALA A 236 21.52 -10.00 2.44
CA ALA A 236 20.10 -10.30 2.55
C ALA A 236 19.22 -9.04 2.41
N ARG A 237 19.65 -7.90 2.97
CA ARG A 237 18.98 -6.60 2.80
C ARG A 237 19.01 -6.16 1.34
N THR A 238 20.15 -6.27 0.68
CA THR A 238 20.28 -5.98 -0.77
C THR A 238 19.32 -6.84 -1.59
N ILE A 239 19.22 -8.14 -1.30
CA ILE A 239 18.28 -9.05 -1.99
C ILE A 239 16.82 -8.60 -1.79
N ALA A 240 16.40 -8.35 -0.55
CA ALA A 240 15.03 -7.92 -0.25
C ALA A 240 14.70 -6.57 -0.90
N TRP A 241 15.64 -5.64 -0.88
CA TRP A 241 15.52 -4.35 -1.53
C TRP A 241 15.42 -4.48 -3.06
N THR A 242 16.16 -5.39 -3.70
CA THR A 242 15.99 -5.70 -5.12
C THR A 242 14.58 -6.21 -5.44
N TYR A 243 14.04 -7.14 -4.64
CA TYR A 243 12.65 -7.60 -4.82
C TYR A 243 11.63 -6.44 -4.70
N SER A 244 11.83 -5.55 -3.73
CA SER A 244 11.02 -4.34 -3.56
C SER A 244 11.07 -3.44 -4.80
N ASN A 245 12.28 -3.17 -5.31
CA ASN A 245 12.48 -2.37 -6.52
C ASN A 245 11.90 -3.00 -7.79
N ILE A 246 11.89 -4.33 -7.90
CA ILE A 246 11.22 -5.01 -9.01
C ILE A 246 9.70 -4.77 -8.95
N CYS A 247 9.10 -4.90 -7.77
CA CYS A 247 7.63 -4.86 -7.62
C CYS A 247 7.04 -3.43 -7.61
N ARG A 248 7.80 -2.40 -7.24
CA ARG A 248 7.31 -1.04 -6.99
C ARG A 248 6.61 -0.34 -8.18
N HIS A 249 7.00 -0.66 -9.41
CA HIS A 249 6.56 0.12 -10.58
C HIS A 249 5.25 -0.42 -11.15
N LYS A 250 4.16 0.35 -11.00
CA LYS A 250 2.81 -0.05 -11.45
C LYS A 250 2.60 -0.06 -12.96
N LYS A 251 3.35 0.74 -13.74
CA LYS A 251 3.14 0.90 -15.19
C LYS A 251 4.46 0.96 -15.97
N PRO A 252 4.66 0.06 -16.96
CA PRO A 252 3.91 -1.19 -17.16
C PRO A 252 4.01 -2.09 -15.92
N SER A 253 2.94 -2.85 -15.61
CA SER A 253 2.97 -3.84 -14.54
C SER A 253 3.76 -5.06 -14.97
N LEU A 254 4.35 -5.78 -14.02
CA LEU A 254 4.95 -7.08 -14.28
C LEU A 254 3.90 -8.08 -14.78
N SER A 255 4.32 -9.02 -15.62
CA SER A 255 3.43 -10.12 -16.02
C SER A 255 3.14 -11.03 -14.83
N ILE A 256 1.96 -11.65 -14.82
CA ILE A 256 1.58 -12.59 -13.77
C ILE A 256 2.59 -13.75 -13.64
N ALA A 257 3.19 -14.19 -14.76
CA ALA A 257 4.23 -15.23 -14.73
C ALA A 257 5.48 -14.80 -13.94
N VAL A 258 5.90 -13.54 -14.08
CA VAL A 258 7.01 -12.99 -13.28
C VAL A 258 6.60 -12.88 -11.80
N LEU A 259 5.40 -12.38 -11.49
CA LEU A 259 4.93 -12.28 -10.11
C LEU A 259 4.87 -13.66 -9.41
N ARG A 260 4.41 -14.70 -10.12
CA ARG A 260 4.40 -16.09 -9.61
C ARG A 260 5.80 -16.60 -9.27
N ARG A 261 6.83 -16.17 -10.01
CA ARG A 261 8.23 -16.52 -9.73
C ARG A 261 8.75 -15.78 -8.49
N LEU A 262 8.39 -14.50 -8.32
CA LEU A 262 8.88 -13.65 -7.22
C LEU A 262 8.24 -13.99 -5.87
N ALA A 263 6.94 -14.28 -5.84
CA ALA A 263 6.17 -14.37 -4.60
C ALA A 263 6.73 -15.36 -3.55
N PRO A 264 7.13 -16.60 -3.90
CA PRO A 264 7.67 -17.54 -2.91
C PRO A 264 8.96 -17.03 -2.24
N ALA A 265 9.83 -16.37 -3.00
CA ALA A 265 11.06 -15.80 -2.48
C ALA A 265 10.80 -14.61 -1.54
N ILE A 266 9.85 -13.74 -1.89
CA ILE A 266 9.41 -12.63 -1.03
C ILE A 266 8.84 -13.18 0.29
N VAL A 267 7.99 -14.20 0.23
CA VAL A 267 7.41 -14.83 1.43
C VAL A 267 8.49 -15.48 2.31
N LYS A 268 9.52 -16.11 1.70
CA LYS A 268 10.67 -16.62 2.45
C LYS A 268 11.39 -15.52 3.23
N LEU A 269 11.60 -14.36 2.60
CA LEU A 269 12.30 -13.21 3.22
C LEU A 269 11.50 -12.57 4.37
N LEU A 270 10.16 -12.67 4.37
CA LEU A 270 9.33 -12.22 5.50
C LEU A 270 9.64 -12.95 6.81
N SER A 271 10.20 -14.17 6.74
CA SER A 271 10.57 -14.95 7.92
C SER A 271 12.03 -14.74 8.36
N HIS A 272 12.74 -13.80 7.73
CA HIS A 272 14.15 -13.55 8.04
C HIS A 272 14.32 -12.93 9.44
N LYS A 273 15.46 -13.21 10.11
CA LYS A 273 15.76 -12.70 11.46
C LYS A 273 15.95 -11.18 11.50
N ASP A 274 16.50 -10.60 10.44
CA ASP A 274 16.81 -9.18 10.32
C ASP A 274 15.55 -8.36 9.98
N ASN A 275 15.27 -7.32 10.79
CA ASN A 275 14.07 -6.50 10.61
C ASN A 275 14.07 -5.72 9.29
N PRO A 276 15.17 -5.04 8.87
CA PRO A 276 15.24 -4.41 7.55
C PRO A 276 14.92 -5.36 6.38
N VAL A 277 15.43 -6.60 6.38
CA VAL A 277 15.08 -7.60 5.36
C VAL A 277 13.57 -7.85 5.31
N ARG A 278 12.93 -8.06 6.47
CA ARG A 278 11.48 -8.28 6.53
C ARG A 278 10.70 -7.05 6.05
N GLN A 279 11.15 -5.85 6.38
CA GLN A 279 10.51 -4.61 5.95
C GLN A 279 10.50 -4.48 4.43
N ASP A 280 11.64 -4.66 3.76
CA ASP A 280 11.71 -4.54 2.30
C ASP A 280 10.96 -5.68 1.59
N ALA A 281 11.01 -6.89 2.13
CA ALA A 281 10.18 -7.99 1.65
C ALA A 281 8.69 -7.70 1.78
N CYS A 282 8.25 -7.09 2.89
CA CYS A 282 6.86 -6.72 3.10
C CYS A 282 6.42 -5.59 2.16
N TRP A 283 7.30 -4.61 1.88
CA TRP A 283 7.04 -3.59 0.86
C TRP A 283 6.92 -4.22 -0.53
N ALA A 284 7.83 -5.13 -0.89
CA ALA A 284 7.74 -5.88 -2.15
C ALA A 284 6.39 -6.58 -2.29
N LEU A 285 5.92 -7.25 -1.23
CA LEU A 285 4.63 -7.92 -1.22
C LEU A 285 3.45 -6.93 -1.30
N SER A 286 3.56 -5.76 -0.66
CA SER A 286 2.54 -4.71 -0.74
C SER A 286 2.39 -4.17 -2.15
N TYR A 287 3.49 -4.01 -2.90
CA TYR A 287 3.43 -3.63 -4.31
C TYR A 287 2.92 -4.77 -5.19
N LEU A 288 3.33 -6.01 -4.91
CA LEU A 288 2.86 -7.19 -5.62
C LEU A 288 1.35 -7.39 -5.44
N THR A 289 0.76 -7.00 -4.32
CA THR A 289 -0.69 -7.16 -4.07
C THR A 289 -1.52 -5.95 -4.49
N ASP A 290 -0.91 -4.85 -4.93
CA ASP A 290 -1.59 -3.65 -5.39
C ASP A 290 -1.96 -3.77 -6.88
N GLY A 291 -2.98 -4.59 -7.17
CA GLY A 291 -3.37 -4.91 -8.54
C GLY A 291 -4.69 -5.69 -8.65
N SER A 292 -4.83 -6.48 -9.72
CA SER A 292 -6.02 -7.28 -9.97
C SER A 292 -6.15 -8.46 -8.99
N ASP A 293 -7.34 -9.05 -8.91
CA ASP A 293 -7.58 -10.29 -8.16
C ASP A 293 -6.61 -11.42 -8.53
N GLU A 294 -6.25 -11.57 -9.82
CA GLU A 294 -5.27 -12.58 -10.24
C GLU A 294 -3.90 -12.31 -9.63
N GLN A 295 -3.48 -11.04 -9.59
CA GLN A 295 -2.22 -10.62 -9.01
C GLN A 295 -2.21 -10.78 -7.48
N ILE A 296 -3.30 -10.45 -6.78
CA ILE A 296 -3.45 -10.68 -5.34
C ILE A 296 -3.41 -12.19 -5.04
N LYS A 297 -4.11 -13.00 -5.86
CA LYS A 297 -4.14 -14.46 -5.70
C LYS A 297 -2.75 -15.09 -5.78
N VAL A 298 -1.84 -14.55 -6.60
CA VAL A 298 -0.44 -15.03 -6.64
C VAL A 298 0.24 -14.97 -5.27
N ALA A 299 0.02 -13.91 -4.49
CA ALA A 299 0.53 -13.83 -3.13
C ALA A 299 -0.13 -14.85 -2.19
N GLY A 300 -1.46 -15.03 -2.34
CA GLY A 300 -2.23 -16.01 -1.57
C GLY A 300 -1.76 -17.44 -1.83
N ASP A 301 -1.56 -17.79 -3.11
CA ASP A 301 -1.07 -19.11 -3.54
C ASP A 301 0.38 -19.37 -3.07
N ALA A 302 1.16 -18.31 -2.81
CA ALA A 302 2.49 -18.39 -2.17
C ALA A 302 2.43 -18.49 -0.63
N ASN A 303 1.23 -18.60 -0.05
CA ASN A 303 0.98 -18.73 1.39
C ASN A 303 1.54 -17.55 2.21
N CYS A 304 1.28 -16.32 1.77
CA CYS A 304 1.83 -15.14 2.45
C CYS A 304 1.19 -14.81 3.81
N MET A 305 -0.07 -15.22 4.07
CA MET A 305 -0.80 -14.77 5.26
C MET A 305 -0.13 -15.16 6.59
N PRO A 306 0.31 -16.42 6.81
CA PRO A 306 0.98 -16.78 8.05
C PRO A 306 2.31 -16.06 8.24
N ALA A 307 3.01 -15.73 7.15
CA ALA A 307 4.28 -15.00 7.19
C ALA A 307 4.09 -13.51 7.52
N LEU A 308 2.91 -12.93 7.28
CA LEU A 308 2.60 -11.53 7.57
C LEU A 308 2.18 -11.29 9.03
N MET A 309 1.53 -12.26 9.67
CA MET A 309 1.01 -12.09 11.03
C MET A 309 2.09 -11.68 12.06
N PRO A 310 3.31 -12.25 12.06
CA PRO A 310 4.37 -11.78 12.95
C PRO A 310 4.77 -10.32 12.74
N LEU A 311 4.67 -9.79 11.51
CA LEU A 311 4.98 -8.38 11.21
C LEU A 311 3.88 -7.45 11.72
N VAL A 312 2.61 -7.85 11.61
CA VAL A 312 1.48 -7.10 12.19
C VAL A 312 1.63 -7.01 13.72
N GLN A 313 2.15 -8.06 14.34
CA GLN A 313 2.30 -8.17 15.79
C GLN A 313 3.64 -7.65 16.31
N SER A 314 4.53 -7.11 15.45
CA SER A 314 5.90 -6.78 15.86
C SER A 314 6.01 -5.51 16.72
N GLY A 315 4.98 -4.65 16.71
CA GLY A 315 5.00 -3.35 17.36
C GLY A 315 5.95 -2.33 16.71
N ASN A 316 6.54 -2.68 15.56
CA ASN A 316 7.40 -1.81 14.77
C ASN A 316 6.62 -1.25 13.58
N ASP A 317 6.24 0.03 13.65
CA ASP A 317 5.51 0.74 12.60
C ASP A 317 6.06 0.52 11.18
N ALA A 318 7.39 0.35 11.03
CA ALA A 318 8.02 0.13 9.73
C ALA A 318 7.73 -1.24 9.10
N GLU A 319 7.38 -2.25 9.92
CA GLU A 319 6.91 -3.57 9.49
C GLU A 319 5.37 -3.64 9.45
N VAL A 320 4.72 -3.06 10.45
CA VAL A 320 3.26 -3.05 10.58
C VAL A 320 2.60 -2.34 9.40
N ALA A 321 3.11 -1.17 9.00
CA ALA A 321 2.50 -0.39 7.92
C ALA A 321 2.40 -1.14 6.58
N PRO A 322 3.49 -1.72 6.02
CA PRO A 322 3.38 -2.51 4.80
C PRO A 322 2.60 -3.82 5.01
N ALA A 323 2.61 -4.42 6.21
CA ALA A 323 1.84 -5.64 6.47
C ALA A 323 0.32 -5.39 6.44
N ILE A 324 -0.15 -4.34 7.13
CA ILE A 324 -1.56 -3.91 7.09
C ILE A 324 -1.96 -3.52 5.66
N ARG A 325 -1.06 -2.88 4.90
CA ARG A 325 -1.32 -2.57 3.49
C ARG A 325 -1.56 -3.84 2.67
N VAL A 326 -0.77 -4.91 2.87
CA VAL A 326 -1.00 -6.18 2.17
C VAL A 326 -2.38 -6.74 2.50
N PHE A 327 -2.77 -6.81 3.77
CA PHE A 327 -4.11 -7.27 4.15
C PHE A 327 -5.21 -6.40 3.54
N GLY A 328 -5.05 -5.07 3.54
CA GLY A 328 -6.01 -4.16 2.93
C GLY A 328 -6.12 -4.36 1.42
N ASN A 329 -4.99 -4.56 0.72
CA ASN A 329 -4.98 -4.89 -0.71
C ASN A 329 -5.78 -6.19 -0.99
N PHE A 330 -5.58 -7.25 -0.20
CA PHE A 330 -6.39 -8.46 -0.31
C PHE A 330 -7.89 -8.19 -0.12
N ALA A 331 -8.25 -7.35 0.86
CA ALA A 331 -9.64 -7.00 1.12
C ALA A 331 -10.30 -6.21 -0.03
N THR A 332 -9.53 -5.53 -0.90
CA THR A 332 -10.07 -4.86 -2.10
C THR A 332 -10.51 -5.82 -3.21
N GLY A 333 -10.02 -7.07 -3.20
CA GLY A 333 -10.32 -8.08 -4.22
C GLY A 333 -11.71 -8.70 -4.07
N SER A 334 -11.95 -9.85 -4.69
CA SER A 334 -13.17 -10.66 -4.50
C SER A 334 -13.39 -11.11 -3.06
N ASP A 335 -14.62 -11.54 -2.75
CA ASP A 335 -15.00 -12.02 -1.42
C ASP A 335 -14.13 -13.21 -0.96
N ASP A 336 -13.66 -14.07 -1.86
CA ASP A 336 -12.73 -15.16 -1.54
C ASP A 336 -11.37 -14.63 -1.06
N LEU A 337 -10.88 -13.54 -1.66
CA LEU A 337 -9.63 -12.88 -1.25
C LEU A 337 -9.82 -12.16 0.10
N THR A 338 -10.96 -11.49 0.29
CA THR A 338 -11.35 -10.92 1.58
C THR A 338 -11.47 -12.01 2.66
N GLN A 339 -11.98 -13.21 2.32
CA GLN A 339 -12.10 -14.31 3.27
C GLN A 339 -10.75 -14.79 3.76
N MET A 340 -9.71 -14.81 2.91
CA MET A 340 -8.35 -15.14 3.36
C MET A 340 -7.81 -14.14 4.41
N VAL A 341 -8.24 -12.86 4.36
CA VAL A 341 -7.88 -11.86 5.38
C VAL A 341 -8.55 -12.19 6.71
N VAL A 342 -9.84 -12.55 6.67
CA VAL A 342 -10.61 -12.95 7.86
C VAL A 342 -10.01 -14.22 8.47
N ASP A 343 -9.78 -15.25 7.65
CA ASP A 343 -9.25 -16.55 8.09
C ASP A 343 -7.82 -16.45 8.63
N ALA A 344 -7.04 -15.44 8.22
CA ALA A 344 -5.71 -15.17 8.77
C ALA A 344 -5.73 -14.67 10.22
N GLY A 345 -6.89 -14.24 10.73
CA GLY A 345 -7.03 -13.74 12.11
C GLY A 345 -6.51 -12.32 12.32
N VAL A 346 -6.26 -11.55 11.24
CA VAL A 346 -5.71 -10.19 11.38
C VAL A 346 -6.65 -9.24 12.13
N LEU A 347 -7.97 -9.47 12.03
CA LEU A 347 -8.99 -8.65 12.69
C LEU A 347 -8.81 -8.61 14.21
N GLU A 348 -8.43 -9.73 14.83
CA GLU A 348 -8.21 -9.84 16.28
C GLU A 348 -7.03 -8.97 16.76
N CYS A 349 -6.14 -8.56 15.84
CA CYS A 349 -4.97 -7.76 16.15
C CYS A 349 -5.20 -6.25 15.98
N ILE A 350 -6.24 -5.82 15.24
CA ILE A 350 -6.36 -4.43 14.76
C ILE A 350 -6.47 -3.42 15.89
N ASP A 351 -7.27 -3.67 16.93
CA ASP A 351 -7.40 -2.74 18.06
C ASP A 351 -6.04 -2.55 18.78
N HIS A 352 -5.29 -3.63 19.00
CA HIS A 352 -3.96 -3.56 19.59
C HIS A 352 -2.97 -2.80 18.68
N VAL A 353 -3.01 -3.05 17.37
CA VAL A 353 -2.16 -2.36 16.38
C VAL A 353 -2.42 -0.86 16.41
N ILE A 354 -3.68 -0.42 16.40
CA ILE A 354 -4.03 1.01 16.43
C ILE A 354 -3.54 1.65 17.73
N ARG A 355 -3.75 0.99 18.88
CA ARG A 355 -3.34 1.54 20.19
C ARG A 355 -1.84 1.61 20.40
N SER A 356 -1.08 0.69 19.78
CA SER A 356 0.38 0.61 19.92
C SER A 356 1.14 1.40 18.86
N ALA A 357 0.49 1.75 17.74
CA ALA A 357 1.09 2.50 16.66
C ALA A 357 1.56 3.90 17.11
N LYS A 358 2.75 4.30 16.66
CA LYS A 358 3.26 5.67 16.87
C LYS A 358 2.76 6.61 15.77
N SER A 359 2.51 6.07 14.58
CA SER A 359 2.06 6.79 13.40
C SER A 359 0.54 6.69 13.23
N LEU A 360 -0.14 7.84 13.19
CA LEU A 360 -1.56 7.93 12.81
C LEU A 360 -1.83 7.41 11.38
N SER A 361 -0.79 7.26 10.55
CA SER A 361 -0.95 6.61 9.25
C SER A 361 -1.36 5.13 9.39
N ILE A 362 -1.00 4.45 10.47
CA ILE A 362 -1.38 3.05 10.70
C ILE A 362 -2.85 2.96 11.06
N GLU A 363 -3.36 3.88 11.90
CA GLU A 363 -4.80 3.99 12.19
C GLU A 363 -5.61 4.14 10.90
N LYS A 364 -5.19 5.05 10.02
CA LYS A 364 -5.80 5.25 8.69
C LYS A 364 -5.81 3.96 7.86
N GLU A 365 -4.71 3.23 7.79
CA GLU A 365 -4.61 1.99 7.02
C GLU A 365 -5.44 0.85 7.62
N CYS A 366 -5.53 0.78 8.95
CA CYS A 366 -6.40 -0.16 9.64
C CYS A 366 -7.88 0.14 9.35
N CYS A 367 -8.30 1.40 9.44
CA CYS A 367 -9.68 1.80 9.09
C CYS A 367 -9.99 1.50 7.61
N TRP A 368 -9.03 1.72 6.71
CA TRP A 368 -9.16 1.36 5.29
C TRP A 368 -9.27 -0.15 5.05
N LEU A 369 -8.49 -0.96 5.78
CA LEU A 369 -8.65 -2.42 5.75
C LEU A 369 -10.06 -2.82 6.23
N LEU A 370 -10.50 -2.30 7.38
CA LEU A 370 -11.82 -2.62 7.93
C LEU A 370 -12.96 -2.21 6.99
N SER A 371 -12.87 -1.03 6.36
CA SER A 371 -13.89 -0.59 5.41
C SER A 371 -14.02 -1.52 4.21
N ASN A 372 -12.90 -2.07 3.70
CA ASN A 372 -12.90 -3.04 2.62
C ASN A 372 -13.42 -4.43 3.05
N VAL A 373 -13.15 -4.87 4.29
CA VAL A 373 -13.71 -6.13 4.82
C VAL A 373 -15.23 -6.01 5.00
N ILE A 374 -15.70 -4.88 5.55
CA ILE A 374 -17.14 -4.60 5.75
C ILE A 374 -17.88 -4.45 4.41
N ALA A 375 -17.21 -4.01 3.34
CA ALA A 375 -17.79 -3.99 1.99
C ALA A 375 -18.01 -5.39 1.38
N GLY A 376 -17.65 -6.45 2.09
CA GLY A 376 -17.81 -7.85 1.67
C GLY A 376 -19.19 -8.45 2.00
N THR A 377 -19.21 -9.76 2.24
CA THR A 377 -20.43 -10.50 2.55
C THR A 377 -20.93 -10.25 3.98
N HIS A 378 -22.19 -10.59 4.27
CA HIS A 378 -22.72 -10.53 5.65
C HIS A 378 -21.86 -11.33 6.65
N ALA A 379 -21.24 -12.43 6.25
CA ALA A 379 -20.34 -13.21 7.11
C ALA A 379 -19.03 -12.46 7.41
N GLN A 380 -18.51 -11.71 6.44
CA GLN A 380 -17.30 -10.90 6.60
C GLN A 380 -17.57 -9.66 7.45
N ILE A 381 -18.73 -9.03 7.28
CA ILE A 381 -19.24 -8.01 8.20
C ILE A 381 -19.34 -8.58 9.61
N GLN A 382 -19.93 -9.76 9.77
CA GLN A 382 -20.08 -10.41 11.07
C GLN A 382 -18.72 -10.66 11.73
N ALA A 383 -17.70 -11.07 10.98
CA ALA A 383 -16.36 -11.28 11.52
C ALA A 383 -15.76 -9.99 12.14
N VAL A 384 -16.02 -8.82 11.56
CA VAL A 384 -15.59 -7.53 12.14
C VAL A 384 -16.35 -7.20 13.44
N LEU A 385 -17.64 -7.50 13.48
CA LEU A 385 -18.48 -7.32 14.66
C LEU A 385 -18.09 -8.28 15.79
N ASP A 386 -17.86 -9.56 15.47
CA ASP A 386 -17.42 -10.60 16.40
C ASP A 386 -16.03 -10.30 16.99
N ALA A 387 -15.14 -9.70 16.18
CA ALA A 387 -13.86 -9.17 16.62
C ALA A 387 -13.97 -7.87 17.45
N ARG A 388 -15.19 -7.36 17.68
CA ARG A 388 -15.49 -6.15 18.48
C ARG A 388 -14.75 -4.90 17.99
N LEU A 389 -14.65 -4.73 16.67
CA LEU A 389 -13.92 -3.60 16.07
C LEU A 389 -14.79 -2.37 15.83
N LEU A 390 -16.13 -2.47 16.01
CA LEU A 390 -17.03 -1.33 15.86
C LEU A 390 -16.70 -0.18 16.84
N PRO A 391 -16.45 -0.41 18.15
CA PRO A 391 -15.95 0.64 19.06
C PRO A 391 -14.63 1.27 18.59
N THR A 392 -13.71 0.48 18.03
CA THR A 392 -12.43 0.96 17.51
C THR A 392 -12.63 1.88 16.30
N ILE A 393 -13.52 1.51 15.38
CA ILE A 393 -13.92 2.35 14.23
C ILE A 393 -14.52 3.68 14.70
N PHE A 394 -15.44 3.64 15.67
CA PHE A 394 -16.06 4.86 16.21
C PHE A 394 -15.08 5.73 17.00
N THR A 395 -14.10 5.14 17.68
CA THR A 395 -13.01 5.89 18.31
C THR A 395 -12.17 6.62 17.26
N ALA A 396 -11.79 5.96 16.16
CA ALA A 396 -11.08 6.60 15.05
C ALA A 396 -11.93 7.70 14.38
N LEU A 397 -13.24 7.47 14.25
CA LEU A 397 -14.19 8.45 13.71
C LEU A 397 -14.31 9.70 14.62
N ARG A 398 -14.24 9.54 15.95
CA ARG A 398 -14.31 10.62 16.93
C ARG A 398 -12.98 11.35 17.14
N ASP A 399 -11.88 10.62 17.27
CA ASP A 399 -10.61 11.17 17.77
C ASP A 399 -9.48 11.21 16.71
N GLY A 400 -9.61 10.46 15.61
CA GLY A 400 -8.56 10.31 14.59
C GLY A 400 -8.27 11.58 13.77
N ASP A 401 -7.17 11.56 13.01
CA ASP A 401 -6.92 12.61 12.02
C ASP A 401 -8.00 12.56 10.90
N PHE A 402 -8.18 13.66 10.15
CA PHE A 402 -9.25 13.69 9.13
C PHE A 402 -9.17 12.52 8.13
N ARG A 403 -7.96 12.02 7.83
CA ARG A 403 -7.79 10.85 6.95
C ARG A 403 -8.33 9.59 7.60
N SER A 404 -8.03 9.35 8.88
CA SER A 404 -8.56 8.21 9.63
C SER A 404 -10.06 8.31 9.84
N LYS A 405 -10.59 9.50 10.17
CA LYS A 405 -12.03 9.77 10.23
C LYS A 405 -12.73 9.42 8.91
N PHE A 406 -12.15 9.83 7.78
CA PHE A 406 -12.73 9.58 6.47
C PHE A 406 -12.81 8.09 6.13
N GLU A 407 -11.75 7.32 6.43
CA GLU A 407 -11.79 5.85 6.23
C GLU A 407 -12.76 5.15 7.21
N ALA A 408 -12.82 5.62 8.46
CA ALA A 408 -13.75 5.11 9.45
C ALA A 408 -15.22 5.39 9.07
N SER A 409 -15.52 6.54 8.46
CA SER A 409 -16.88 6.81 7.98
C SER A 409 -17.26 5.91 6.80
N TRP A 410 -16.31 5.54 5.94
CA TRP A 410 -16.54 4.51 4.91
C TRP A 410 -16.84 3.15 5.52
N ALA A 411 -16.13 2.75 6.58
CA ALA A 411 -16.40 1.49 7.28
C ALA A 411 -17.84 1.46 7.83
N VAL A 412 -18.28 2.54 8.47
CA VAL A 412 -19.64 2.66 9.02
C VAL A 412 -20.71 2.69 7.92
N SER A 413 -20.47 3.43 6.84
CA SER A 413 -21.38 3.50 5.69
C SER A 413 -21.52 2.16 4.96
N ASN A 414 -20.42 1.44 4.76
CA ASN A 414 -20.43 0.10 4.18
C ASN A 414 -21.24 -0.88 5.05
N LEU A 415 -21.18 -0.75 6.39
CA LEU A 415 -22.00 -1.55 7.30
C LEU A 415 -23.49 -1.22 7.14
N ALA A 416 -23.85 0.06 7.03
CA ALA A 416 -25.23 0.48 6.84
C ALA A 416 -25.83 -0.05 5.52
N HIS A 417 -25.08 0.06 4.41
CA HIS A 417 -25.55 -0.38 3.09
C HIS A 417 -25.48 -1.89 2.86
N GLY A 418 -24.42 -2.52 3.34
CA GLY A 418 -24.10 -3.93 3.05
C GLY A 418 -24.55 -4.90 4.15
N GLY A 419 -24.86 -4.41 5.35
CA GLY A 419 -25.25 -5.24 6.49
C GLY A 419 -26.67 -5.79 6.36
N SER A 420 -26.90 -6.95 6.98
CA SER A 420 -28.27 -7.39 7.28
C SER A 420 -28.93 -6.41 8.26
N SER A 421 -30.26 -6.36 8.31
CA SER A 421 -30.97 -5.44 9.21
C SER A 421 -30.55 -5.59 10.68
N ALA A 422 -30.21 -6.80 11.14
CA ALA A 422 -29.69 -7.00 12.49
C ALA A 422 -28.29 -6.37 12.68
N GLN A 423 -27.41 -6.52 11.70
CA GLN A 423 -26.06 -5.93 11.71
C GLN A 423 -26.09 -4.41 11.60
N VAL A 424 -27.00 -3.85 10.79
CA VAL A 424 -27.21 -2.39 10.72
C VAL A 424 -27.64 -1.85 12.09
N MET A 425 -28.46 -2.58 12.84
CA MET A 425 -28.88 -2.17 14.18
C MET A 425 -27.76 -2.21 15.23
N GLU A 426 -26.57 -2.73 14.94
CA GLU A 426 -25.39 -2.53 15.79
C GLU A 426 -24.94 -1.05 15.78
N LEU A 427 -25.27 -0.30 14.72
CA LEU A 427 -25.04 1.15 14.64
C LEU A 427 -26.03 1.97 15.47
N SER A 428 -27.12 1.37 15.97
CA SER A 428 -28.16 2.09 16.74
C SER A 428 -27.77 2.39 18.18
N ASN A 429 -26.51 2.17 18.57
CA ASN A 429 -26.02 2.48 19.90
C ASN A 429 -25.98 4.01 20.11
N ASP A 430 -26.50 4.49 21.24
CA ASP A 430 -26.60 5.91 21.57
C ASP A 430 -25.25 6.66 21.44
N GLU A 431 -24.13 6.03 21.83
CA GLU A 431 -22.79 6.63 21.69
C GLU A 431 -22.41 6.78 20.20
N TYR A 432 -22.75 5.81 19.37
CA TYR A 432 -22.44 5.83 17.94
C TYR A 432 -23.27 6.88 17.20
N ILE A 433 -24.57 6.95 17.50
CA ILE A 433 -25.45 8.01 16.97
C ILE A 433 -24.94 9.39 17.38
N THR A 434 -24.56 9.55 18.66
CA THR A 434 -23.97 10.80 19.16
C THR A 434 -22.70 11.19 18.40
N VAL A 435 -21.81 10.22 18.12
CA VAL A 435 -20.59 10.48 17.33
C VAL A 435 -20.93 10.91 15.90
N LEU A 436 -21.89 10.25 15.23
CA LEU A 436 -22.31 10.63 13.88
C LEU A 436 -22.86 12.06 13.86
N CYS A 437 -23.76 12.40 14.78
CA CYS A 437 -24.36 13.74 14.88
C CYS A 437 -23.32 14.82 15.16
N ASN A 438 -22.37 14.58 16.07
CA ASN A 438 -21.32 15.54 16.42
C ASN A 438 -20.34 15.83 15.26
N LEU A 439 -20.32 15.00 14.22
CA LEU A 439 -19.42 15.15 13.08
C LEU A 439 -20.10 15.78 11.85
N LEU A 440 -21.38 16.14 11.95
CA LEU A 440 -22.13 16.80 10.88
C LEU A 440 -21.64 18.24 10.59
N ASP A 441 -20.90 18.85 11.52
CA ASP A 441 -20.33 20.20 11.36
C ASP A 441 -18.95 20.20 10.66
N VAL A 442 -18.39 19.03 10.31
CA VAL A 442 -17.08 18.92 9.67
C VAL A 442 -17.18 19.46 8.23
N PRO A 443 -16.38 20.47 7.81
CA PRO A 443 -16.54 21.17 6.53
C PRO A 443 -16.03 20.35 5.33
N ASN A 444 -16.67 19.22 5.05
CA ASN A 444 -16.42 18.36 3.91
C ASN A 444 -17.73 17.71 3.45
N ALA A 445 -18.24 18.13 2.30
CA ALA A 445 -19.56 17.71 1.84
C ALA A 445 -19.70 16.19 1.60
N ASP A 446 -18.66 15.54 1.06
CA ASP A 446 -18.70 14.08 0.83
C ASP A 446 -18.70 13.32 2.16
N PHE A 447 -17.91 13.79 3.14
CA PHE A 447 -17.90 13.22 4.49
C PHE A 447 -19.26 13.39 5.19
N ILE A 448 -19.83 14.60 5.18
CA ILE A 448 -21.16 14.86 5.75
C ILE A 448 -22.22 14.00 5.08
N CYS A 449 -22.27 13.97 3.73
CA CYS A 449 -23.22 13.14 2.99
C CYS A 449 -23.13 11.67 3.39
N ASN A 450 -21.90 11.16 3.59
CA ASN A 450 -21.69 9.78 4.00
C ASN A 450 -22.25 9.50 5.40
N LEU A 451 -22.10 10.43 6.34
CA LEU A 451 -22.67 10.31 7.69
C LEU A 451 -24.20 10.42 7.68
N LEU A 452 -24.77 11.36 6.91
CA LEU A 452 -26.21 11.54 6.79
C LEU A 452 -26.88 10.32 6.16
N ASP A 453 -26.31 9.79 5.07
CA ASP A 453 -26.80 8.58 4.41
C ASP A 453 -26.77 7.37 5.36
N THR A 454 -25.68 7.21 6.12
CA THR A 454 -25.59 6.21 7.19
C THR A 454 -26.73 6.38 8.21
N LEU A 455 -26.89 7.59 8.77
CA LEU A 455 -27.93 7.88 9.77
C LEU A 455 -29.33 7.58 9.23
N PHE A 456 -29.60 7.98 7.98
CA PHE A 456 -30.85 7.72 7.30
C PHE A 456 -31.13 6.22 7.18
N ILE A 457 -30.15 5.40 6.81
CA ILE A 457 -30.32 3.95 6.68
C ILE A 457 -30.59 3.29 8.03
N VAL A 458 -29.91 3.74 9.09
CA VAL A 458 -30.15 3.25 10.47
C VAL A 458 -31.58 3.57 10.91
N LEU A 459 -32.01 4.83 10.78
CA LEU A 459 -33.38 5.26 11.08
C LEU A 459 -34.42 4.50 10.25
N LYS A 460 -34.18 4.35 8.94
CA LYS A 460 -35.10 3.65 8.04
C LYS A 460 -35.21 2.16 8.37
N THR A 461 -34.10 1.54 8.76
CA THR A 461 -34.09 0.13 9.19
C THR A 461 -34.86 -0.05 10.49
N ALA A 462 -34.67 0.87 11.44
CA ALA A 462 -35.42 0.87 12.70
C ALA A 462 -36.92 1.08 12.47
N GLN A 463 -37.32 2.06 11.68
CA GLN A 463 -38.72 2.32 11.33
C GLN A 463 -39.42 1.09 10.74
N ASN A 464 -38.74 0.37 9.84
CA ASN A 464 -39.36 -0.76 9.14
C ASN A 464 -39.43 -2.04 9.98
N LEU A 465 -38.44 -2.28 10.85
CA LEU A 465 -38.23 -3.61 11.45
C LEU A 465 -38.06 -3.61 12.98
N TYR A 466 -37.73 -2.47 13.58
CA TYR A 466 -37.45 -2.33 15.01
C TYR A 466 -38.07 -1.03 15.58
N PRO A 467 -39.40 -0.87 15.55
CA PRO A 467 -40.07 0.38 15.94
C PRO A 467 -39.74 0.80 17.38
N ASP A 468 -39.56 -0.15 18.30
CA ASP A 468 -39.15 0.15 19.68
C ASP A 468 -37.76 0.80 19.76
N ARG A 469 -36.87 0.51 18.80
CA ARG A 469 -35.53 1.13 18.70
C ARG A 469 -35.52 2.44 17.94
N LEU A 470 -36.52 2.69 17.07
CA LEU A 470 -36.60 3.95 16.33
C LEU A 470 -36.66 5.12 17.31
N LYS A 471 -37.55 5.06 18.31
CA LYS A 471 -37.69 6.14 19.28
C LYS A 471 -36.40 6.39 20.07
N GLN A 472 -35.68 5.33 20.42
CA GLN A 472 -34.38 5.45 21.08
C GLN A 472 -33.34 6.18 20.20
N ILE A 473 -33.32 5.90 18.90
CA ILE A 473 -32.41 6.58 17.96
C ILE A 473 -32.82 8.04 17.81
N GLU A 474 -34.10 8.34 17.64
CA GLU A 474 -34.62 9.71 17.57
C GLU A 474 -34.24 10.52 18.82
N ASP A 475 -34.50 9.97 20.01
CA ASP A 475 -34.13 10.60 21.29
C ASP A 475 -32.61 10.81 21.41
N SER A 476 -31.80 9.90 20.85
CA SER A 476 -30.33 10.03 20.80
C SER A 476 -29.89 11.14 19.84
N VAL A 477 -30.56 11.28 18.69
CA VAL A 477 -30.30 12.37 17.74
C VAL A 477 -30.67 13.72 18.37
N GLU A 478 -31.82 13.83 19.03
CA GLU A 478 -32.23 15.06 19.72
C GLU A 478 -31.29 15.41 20.88
N SER A 479 -31.04 14.46 21.80
CA SER A 479 -30.23 14.70 23.00
C SER A 479 -28.75 14.99 22.73
N SER A 480 -28.23 14.58 21.57
CA SER A 480 -26.88 14.91 21.11
C SER A 480 -26.78 16.27 20.38
N GLY A 481 -27.91 16.99 20.23
CA GLY A 481 -28.00 18.20 19.40
C GLY A 481 -27.86 17.89 17.91
N GLY A 482 -28.14 16.67 17.49
CA GLY A 482 -28.08 16.23 16.10
C GLY A 482 -29.20 16.85 15.26
N LEU A 483 -30.40 17.02 15.82
CA LEU A 483 -31.53 17.66 15.13
C LEU A 483 -31.21 19.11 14.76
N ASP A 484 -30.70 19.91 15.71
CA ASP A 484 -30.26 21.29 15.46
C ASP A 484 -29.24 21.37 14.30
N ARG A 485 -28.29 20.41 14.25
CA ARG A 485 -27.29 20.35 13.18
C ARG A 485 -27.91 19.97 11.84
N LEU A 486 -28.86 19.03 11.83
CA LEU A 486 -29.61 18.69 10.60
C LEU A 486 -30.36 19.90 10.06
N GLU A 487 -30.98 20.71 10.92
CA GLU A 487 -31.64 21.95 10.54
C GLU A 487 -30.65 22.96 9.96
N MET A 488 -29.51 23.18 10.62
CA MET A 488 -28.44 24.05 10.10
C MET A 488 -27.93 23.59 8.73
N LEU A 489 -27.85 22.28 8.48
CA LEU A 489 -27.42 21.72 7.20
C LEU A 489 -28.44 21.96 6.08
N GLN A 490 -29.69 22.33 6.36
CA GLN A 490 -30.64 22.74 5.32
C GLN A 490 -30.26 24.09 4.67
N GLU A 491 -29.40 24.89 5.29
CA GLU A 491 -28.87 26.13 4.71
C GLU A 491 -27.57 25.91 3.93
N ASN A 492 -27.10 24.66 3.81
CA ASN A 492 -25.82 24.34 3.19
C ASN A 492 -25.83 24.60 1.66
N GLU A 493 -24.78 25.25 1.14
CA GLU A 493 -24.63 25.52 -0.30
C GLU A 493 -24.56 24.24 -1.15
N ASN A 494 -24.12 23.12 -0.56
CA ASN A 494 -24.07 21.85 -1.26
C ASN A 494 -25.45 21.19 -1.28
N THR A 495 -26.05 21.10 -2.47
CA THR A 495 -27.39 20.55 -2.68
C THR A 495 -27.55 19.13 -2.13
N ARG A 496 -26.52 18.27 -2.19
CA ARG A 496 -26.63 16.89 -1.66
C ARG A 496 -26.74 16.87 -0.14
N VAL A 497 -26.02 17.77 0.53
CA VAL A 497 -26.05 17.89 2.00
C VAL A 497 -27.43 18.37 2.44
N TYR A 498 -27.96 19.41 1.78
CA TYR A 498 -29.32 19.89 1.96
C TYR A 498 -30.37 18.80 1.75
N GLU A 499 -30.31 18.09 0.61
CA GLU A 499 -31.30 17.06 0.26
C GLU A 499 -31.33 15.93 1.30
N TRP A 500 -30.16 15.51 1.79
CA TRP A 500 -30.08 14.49 2.83
C TRP A 500 -30.61 14.96 4.18
N SER A 501 -30.25 16.16 4.63
CA SER A 501 -30.73 16.68 5.92
C SER A 501 -32.24 16.92 5.90
N TYR A 502 -32.76 17.50 4.81
CA TYR A 502 -34.19 17.67 4.59
C TYR A 502 -34.94 16.35 4.67
N LYS A 503 -34.47 15.33 3.94
CA LYS A 503 -35.10 14.01 3.89
C LYS A 503 -35.13 13.31 5.26
N ILE A 504 -34.09 13.46 6.07
CA ILE A 504 -34.05 12.89 7.42
C ILE A 504 -35.08 13.58 8.32
N ILE A 505 -35.12 14.92 8.30
CA ILE A 505 -36.06 15.69 9.12
C ILE A 505 -37.52 15.38 8.73
N GLU A 506 -37.85 15.46 7.44
CA GLU A 506 -39.21 15.22 6.91
C GLU A 506 -39.72 13.80 7.21
N GLN A 507 -38.84 12.80 7.28
CA GLN A 507 -39.26 11.42 7.44
C GLN A 507 -39.34 10.95 8.90
N PHE A 508 -38.57 11.55 9.81
CA PHE A 508 -38.38 11.02 11.15
C PHE A 508 -38.60 12.05 12.28
N PHE A 509 -38.61 13.36 11.98
CA PHE A 509 -38.65 14.41 13.02
C PHE A 509 -39.74 15.46 12.78
N THR A 510 -40.61 15.28 11.79
CA THR A 510 -41.86 16.05 11.65
C THR A 510 -43.00 15.29 12.30
N ASP A 511 -43.72 15.95 13.22
CA ASP A 511 -44.88 15.37 13.90
C ASP A 511 -46.00 15.02 12.90
N GLU A 512 -46.41 13.76 12.84
CA GLU A 512 -47.67 13.33 12.15
C GLU A 512 -48.94 13.89 12.85
N ALA A 513 -48.81 14.70 13.90
CA ALA A 513 -49.91 15.21 14.72
C ALA A 513 -50.61 16.46 14.14
N ASP A 514 -50.02 17.14 13.14
CA ASP A 514 -50.59 18.36 12.56
C ASP A 514 -51.58 18.10 11.39
N GLU A 515 -51.80 16.84 10.99
CA GLU A 515 -52.80 16.48 9.95
C GLU A 515 -54.17 16.03 10.51
N GLN A 516 -54.43 16.12 11.82
CA GLN A 516 -55.72 15.74 12.44
C GLN A 516 -56.42 16.83 13.26
N ILE A 517 -56.17 18.11 12.97
CA ILE A 517 -56.93 19.23 13.59
C ILE A 517 -57.37 20.22 12.52
N ASP A 518 -58.47 19.91 11.84
CA ASP A 518 -59.60 20.82 11.58
C ASP A 518 -60.55 20.19 10.55
N ASP A 519 -61.43 19.31 11.04
CA ASP A 519 -62.75 19.10 10.44
C ASP A 519 -63.73 18.76 11.58
N GLU A 520 -63.70 19.56 12.66
CA GLU A 520 -64.89 19.71 13.51
C GLU A 520 -65.89 20.59 12.77
N ILE A 521 -66.78 19.96 12.02
CA ILE A 521 -68.02 20.56 11.52
C ILE A 521 -68.84 21.00 12.74
N PRO A 522 -69.14 22.30 12.92
CA PRO A 522 -70.16 22.71 13.88
C PRO A 522 -71.53 22.57 13.22
N ASP A 523 -72.33 21.65 13.75
CA ASP A 523 -73.76 21.51 13.50
C ASP A 523 -74.50 22.85 13.65
N ASP A 524 -75.43 23.06 12.72
CA ASP A 524 -76.69 23.82 12.83
C ASP A 524 -76.68 25.14 13.64
N GLN A 525 -76.87 26.28 12.93
CA GLN A 525 -78.03 27.15 13.17
C GLN A 525 -78.47 27.92 11.91
N PRO A 526 -79.80 28.10 11.71
CA PRO A 526 -80.39 28.68 10.51
C PRO A 526 -80.51 30.20 10.63
N ILE A 527 -80.73 30.88 9.50
CA ILE A 527 -81.41 32.18 9.27
C ILE A 527 -81.00 32.61 7.84
N ASN A 528 -81.80 33.17 6.95
CA ASN A 528 -83.25 33.33 6.74
C ASN A 528 -83.34 34.16 5.44
N PHE A 529 -84.08 33.68 4.43
CA PHE A 529 -84.46 34.34 3.16
C PHE A 529 -83.41 35.11 2.35
#